data_AF-A0A661JB40-F1
#
_entry.id   AF-A0A661JB40-F1
#
_cell.length_a   1.000
_cell.length_b   1.000
_cell.length_c   1.000
_cell.angle_alpha   90.00
_cell.angle_beta   90.00
_cell.angle_gamma   90.00
#
_symmetry.space_group_name_H-M   'P 1'
#
loop_
_entity.id
_entity.type
_entity.pdbx_description
1 polymer ?
#
loop_
_entity_poly.entity_id
_entity_poly.type
_entity_poly.pdbx_seq_one_letter_code
_entity_poly.pdbx_strand_id
1 'polypeptide(L)'
;MAFKIPTQAYTGSIRPISLEKDGKTVTVGGETCFPFYLFEGEMPHFPKIAIEVPDVTPEDWAEACLEPYKDVAGDPVAWAKKAQDVYKADIIFLWLKSTDPNDLNRSAEEAAETAKKVLEAIDVPLIVWGTANVEKDAEVLRQVAMACAGTKVCLGPVEEGNHKQIGAQALAYNHMVIASTPIDINLAKQLNILLGNLGVSDENIIIDPTTGALGYGIEYSYSVIERIRQAALTQQDERLQFPIIANFADEVWKSKEAKTPDDPLMGNAENRGILLEAITATTYLLAGADILVMRHPKAIQLVRNYIADMAGVERPAQISIPVEEEEAASLEQVAEAGIPEVAAQEAPPPAAPTKPAQPVTLSAKNLPSGMKLQIDIAKIMDVPVTVGGDYVLTMVKVSESEEGGITITQDAMDTLSAFWAAKKQGLLPGTFVTLAEKKVKAEKELPVEEGRAVKAPAEVKEEMPVEEKLEEKKREEAKKKEEEKKEEERVKTEYAKTWEVPEDTVGEFKYPKEKKEDFSGKQVEVLGASYEGGKPEDKEDWRQKLKNKDEMVQYLKTALRYWYSTDWYGSEKRKTPA
;
A
#
# COMPACT_ATOMS: atom_id res chain seq x y z
N MET A 1 -3.96 21.60 -35.86
CA MET A 1 -4.79 22.00 -34.70
C MET A 1 -3.87 22.58 -33.64
N ALA A 2 -4.31 23.58 -32.87
CA ALA A 2 -3.56 24.03 -31.71
C ALA A 2 -3.58 22.93 -30.64
N PHE A 3 -2.43 22.63 -30.05
CA PHE A 3 -2.34 21.68 -28.93
C PHE A 3 -3.11 22.24 -27.72
N LYS A 4 -3.92 21.40 -27.08
CA LYS A 4 -4.63 21.71 -25.83
C LYS A 4 -4.20 20.69 -24.79
N ILE A 5 -3.74 21.15 -23.62
CA ILE A 5 -3.36 20.29 -22.51
C ILE A 5 -4.62 19.55 -22.03
N PRO A 6 -4.62 18.20 -21.96
CA PRO A 6 -5.72 17.45 -21.37
C PRO A 6 -5.75 17.71 -19.87
N THR A 7 -6.94 17.96 -19.33
CA THR A 7 -7.16 18.19 -17.89
C THR A 7 -8.06 17.12 -17.31
N GLN A 8 -7.81 16.73 -16.06
CA GLN A 8 -8.70 15.86 -15.31
C GLN A 8 -9.87 16.65 -14.70
N ALA A 9 -11.07 16.07 -14.72
CA ALA A 9 -12.19 16.61 -13.96
C ALA A 9 -12.15 16.08 -12.52
N TYR A 10 -12.10 17.00 -11.55
CA TYR A 10 -12.16 16.69 -10.12
C TYR A 10 -13.54 17.06 -9.57
N THR A 11 -14.10 16.18 -8.76
CA THR A 11 -15.44 16.32 -8.14
C THR A 11 -15.34 16.46 -6.63
N GLY A 12 -14.20 16.09 -6.04
CA GLY A 12 -13.90 16.23 -4.64
C GLY A 12 -12.70 17.13 -4.37
N SER A 13 -12.41 17.31 -3.08
CA SER A 13 -11.26 18.06 -2.57
C SER A 13 -10.79 17.41 -1.28
N ILE A 14 -9.52 17.58 -0.95
CA ILE A 14 -9.01 17.16 0.36
C ILE A 14 -9.37 18.21 1.38
N ARG A 15 -9.84 17.77 2.54
CA ARG A 15 -10.24 18.67 3.62
C ARG A 15 -9.00 19.36 4.19
N PRO A 16 -8.98 20.69 4.27
CA PRO A 16 -7.92 21.39 4.98
C PRO A 16 -8.05 21.13 6.48
N ILE A 17 -6.96 20.71 7.10
CA ILE A 17 -6.88 20.44 8.53
C ILE A 17 -5.75 21.27 9.13
N SER A 18 -6.06 21.98 10.23
CA SER A 18 -5.12 22.85 10.92
C SER A 18 -4.72 22.28 12.28
N LEU A 19 -3.42 22.08 12.47
CA LEU A 19 -2.81 21.77 13.75
C LEU A 19 -2.30 23.09 14.35
N GLU A 20 -2.77 23.44 15.55
CA GLU A 20 -2.46 24.73 16.18
C GLU A 20 -1.76 24.54 17.52
N LYS A 21 -0.70 25.30 17.74
CA LYS A 21 -0.02 25.43 19.03
C LYS A 21 0.45 26.86 19.22
N ASP A 22 0.04 27.49 20.32
CA ASP A 22 0.51 28.81 20.78
C ASP A 22 0.58 29.90 19.68
N GLY A 23 -0.41 29.91 18.78
CA GLY A 23 -0.50 30.87 17.67
C GLY A 23 0.29 30.50 16.42
N LYS A 24 1.06 29.40 16.42
CA LYS A 24 1.59 28.76 15.21
C LYS A 24 0.58 27.74 14.70
N THR A 25 0.10 27.97 13.48
CA THR A 25 -0.86 27.10 12.79
C THR A 25 -0.17 26.42 11.62
N VAL A 26 -0.22 25.09 11.58
CA VAL A 26 0.22 24.27 10.45
C VAL A 26 -1.02 23.66 9.80
N THR A 27 -1.33 24.12 8.60
CA THR A 27 -2.44 23.58 7.80
C THR A 27 -1.92 22.64 6.73
N VAL A 28 -2.60 21.52 6.54
CA VAL A 28 -2.36 20.52 5.49
C VAL A 28 -3.67 20.19 4.79
N GLY A 29 -3.60 19.64 3.58
CA GLY A 29 -4.77 19.34 2.77
C GLY A 29 -5.25 20.55 1.95
N GLY A 30 -6.50 20.49 1.47
CA GLY A 30 -7.10 21.55 0.65
C GLY A 30 -6.88 21.36 -0.85
N GLU A 31 -6.22 20.27 -1.27
CA GLU A 31 -5.95 19.98 -2.66
C GLU A 31 -7.25 19.75 -3.45
N THR A 32 -7.29 20.29 -4.66
CA THR A 32 -8.38 20.11 -5.63
C THR A 32 -7.90 19.42 -6.91
N CYS A 33 -6.64 18.98 -6.94
CA CYS A 33 -6.02 18.23 -8.02
C CYS A 33 -5.05 17.17 -7.46
N PHE A 34 -4.50 16.33 -8.35
CA PHE A 34 -3.40 15.45 -7.99
C PHE A 34 -2.14 16.22 -7.55
N PRO A 35 -1.22 15.56 -6.81
CA PRO A 35 -0.05 16.22 -6.23
C PRO A 35 0.76 17.00 -7.27
N PHE A 36 0.92 18.30 -7.03
CA PHE A 36 1.67 19.24 -7.90
C PHE A 36 1.12 19.44 -9.32
N TYR A 37 -0.11 18.98 -9.62
CA TYR A 37 -0.75 19.22 -10.92
C TYR A 37 -1.42 20.60 -10.97
N LEU A 38 -0.65 21.63 -10.59
CA LEU A 38 -1.11 23.02 -10.37
C LEU A 38 -1.63 23.72 -11.65
N PHE A 39 -1.43 23.10 -12.81
CA PHE A 39 -2.00 23.57 -14.07
C PHE A 39 -3.51 23.25 -14.21
N GLU A 40 -4.03 22.34 -13.38
CA GLU A 40 -5.42 21.86 -13.45
C GLU A 40 -6.16 21.85 -12.11
N GLY A 41 -5.57 22.42 -11.05
CA GLY A 41 -6.24 22.70 -9.78
C GLY A 41 -5.34 23.42 -8.78
N GLU A 42 -5.83 23.54 -7.56
CA GLU A 42 -5.19 24.27 -6.47
C GLU A 42 -4.65 23.31 -5.39
N MET A 43 -3.48 23.65 -4.85
CA MET A 43 -2.87 23.03 -3.68
C MET A 43 -2.48 24.17 -2.71
N PRO A 44 -3.41 24.64 -1.87
CA PRO A 44 -3.20 25.85 -1.06
C PRO A 44 -2.18 25.64 0.08
N HIS A 45 -1.98 24.38 0.49
CA HIS A 45 -1.06 24.01 1.56
C HIS A 45 -0.10 22.94 1.07
N PHE A 46 1.19 23.26 0.98
CA PHE A 46 2.20 22.26 0.60
C PHE A 46 2.47 21.27 1.74
N PRO A 47 2.94 20.05 1.42
CA PRO A 47 3.18 19.01 2.42
C PRO A 47 4.14 19.47 3.52
N LYS A 48 3.93 18.95 4.74
CA LYS A 48 4.66 19.36 5.95
C LYS A 48 5.54 18.24 6.48
N ILE A 49 6.60 18.60 7.18
CA ILE A 49 7.56 17.63 7.71
C ILE A 49 7.42 17.56 9.23
N ALA A 50 7.12 16.37 9.71
CA ALA A 50 7.16 16.03 11.13
C ALA A 50 8.51 15.38 11.46
N ILE A 51 9.23 15.90 12.45
CA ILE A 51 10.52 15.30 12.88
C ILE A 51 10.28 14.34 14.03
N GLU A 52 10.75 13.10 13.88
CA GLU A 52 10.64 12.07 14.91
C GLU A 52 11.57 12.36 16.10
N VAL A 53 10.99 12.24 17.29
CA VAL A 53 11.66 12.35 18.59
C VAL A 53 11.26 11.12 19.43
N PRO A 54 12.15 10.16 19.68
CA PRO A 54 11.85 9.06 20.58
C PRO A 54 11.90 9.49 22.05
N ASP A 55 11.08 8.88 22.90
CA ASP A 55 11.06 9.11 24.37
C ASP A 55 12.13 8.31 25.15
N VAL A 56 12.94 7.55 24.41
CA VAL A 56 14.07 6.75 24.90
C VAL A 56 15.24 6.92 23.96
N THR A 57 16.46 6.88 24.52
CA THR A 57 17.69 6.87 23.73
C THR A 57 17.69 5.67 22.77
N PRO A 58 17.76 5.89 21.45
CA PRO A 58 17.84 4.79 20.51
C PRO A 58 19.22 4.11 20.59
N GLU A 59 19.24 2.79 20.79
CA GLU A 59 20.48 2.02 20.85
C GLU A 59 20.89 1.42 19.50
N ASP A 60 19.92 1.21 18.60
CA ASP A 60 20.10 0.44 17.37
C ASP A 60 20.05 1.29 16.09
N TRP A 61 19.99 2.62 16.22
CA TRP A 61 19.94 3.52 15.07
C TRP A 61 21.26 3.52 14.29
N ALA A 62 21.16 3.67 12.97
CA ALA A 62 22.33 3.91 12.14
C ALA A 62 23.08 5.15 12.63
N GLU A 63 24.42 5.09 12.64
CA GLU A 63 25.26 6.19 13.15
C GLU A 63 24.95 7.52 12.45
N ALA A 64 24.82 7.50 11.12
CA ALA A 64 24.43 8.65 10.31
C ALA A 64 23.09 9.28 10.75
N CYS A 65 22.12 8.48 11.20
CA CYS A 65 20.84 8.97 11.69
C CYS A 65 20.96 9.61 13.09
N LEU A 66 21.83 9.07 13.93
CA LEU A 66 21.99 9.50 15.32
C LEU A 66 22.91 10.72 15.45
N GLU A 67 23.91 10.85 14.57
CA GLU A 67 24.90 11.95 14.56
C GLU A 67 24.30 13.32 14.83
N PRO A 68 23.23 13.76 14.12
CA PRO A 68 22.68 15.09 14.29
C PRO A 68 22.02 15.33 15.66
N TYR A 69 21.80 14.27 16.44
CA TYR A 69 21.08 14.31 17.71
C TYR A 69 21.91 13.79 18.89
N LYS A 70 23.18 13.41 18.70
CA LYS A 70 24.01 12.78 19.76
C LYS A 70 24.08 13.58 21.07
N ASP A 71 24.08 14.91 20.99
CA ASP A 71 24.10 15.85 22.12
C ASP A 71 22.78 15.90 22.91
N VAL A 72 21.67 15.47 22.31
CA VAL A 72 20.31 15.51 22.88
C VAL A 72 19.64 14.13 22.95
N ALA A 73 20.33 13.07 22.54
CA ALA A 73 19.74 11.74 22.34
C ALA A 73 19.09 11.13 23.59
N GLY A 74 19.53 11.55 24.78
CA GLY A 74 18.98 11.11 26.07
C GLY A 74 17.91 12.01 26.69
N ASP A 75 17.52 13.10 26.03
CA ASP A 75 16.53 14.05 26.53
C ASP A 75 15.50 14.40 25.42
N PRO A 76 14.30 13.79 25.45
CA PRO A 76 13.25 14.04 24.46
C PRO A 76 12.84 15.52 24.37
N VAL A 77 12.95 16.29 25.47
CA VAL A 77 12.60 17.71 25.49
C VAL A 77 13.65 18.53 24.76
N ALA A 78 14.93 18.28 25.06
CA ALA A 78 16.05 18.92 24.36
C ALA A 78 16.06 18.54 22.87
N TRP A 79 15.75 17.28 22.55
CA TRP A 79 15.64 16.79 21.19
C TRP A 79 14.52 17.51 20.42
N ALA A 80 13.31 17.59 20.99
CA ALA A 80 12.20 18.30 20.37
C ALA A 80 12.51 19.78 20.12
N LYS A 81 13.16 20.45 21.09
CA LYS A 81 13.65 21.83 20.89
C LYS A 81 14.67 21.93 19.77
N LYS A 82 15.65 21.02 19.69
CA LYS A 82 16.64 21.01 18.62
C LYS A 82 16.00 20.77 17.26
N ALA A 83 15.08 19.82 17.16
CA ALA A 83 14.30 19.54 15.95
C ALA A 83 13.52 20.78 15.48
N GLN A 84 12.88 21.52 16.39
CA GLN A 84 12.20 22.77 16.08
C GLN A 84 13.17 23.90 15.71
N ASP A 85 14.12 24.21 16.58
CA ASP A 85 14.87 25.46 16.52
C ASP A 85 16.01 25.40 15.51
N VAL A 86 16.66 24.25 15.37
CA VAL A 86 17.80 24.05 14.45
C VAL A 86 17.33 23.44 13.15
N TYR A 87 16.58 22.34 13.20
CA TYR A 87 16.15 21.59 12.01
C TYR A 87 14.80 22.06 11.44
N LYS A 88 14.20 23.07 12.08
CA LYS A 88 13.02 23.78 11.60
C LYS A 88 11.83 22.84 11.38
N ALA A 89 11.60 21.87 12.25
CA ALA A 89 10.44 20.98 12.18
C ALA A 89 9.13 21.78 12.01
N ASP A 90 8.26 21.38 11.08
CA ASP A 90 6.91 21.95 11.00
C ASP A 90 6.04 21.39 12.13
N ILE A 91 6.23 20.11 12.45
CA ILE A 91 5.51 19.36 13.48
C ILE A 91 6.53 18.51 14.25
N ILE A 92 6.36 18.34 15.56
CA ILE A 92 7.12 17.35 16.33
C ILE A 92 6.33 16.04 16.38
N PHE A 93 6.99 14.94 16.06
CA PHE A 93 6.45 13.59 16.16
C PHE A 93 7.12 12.89 17.34
N LEU A 94 6.49 12.94 18.52
CA LEU A 94 6.98 12.26 19.71
C LEU A 94 6.57 10.79 19.68
N TRP A 95 7.53 9.88 19.57
CA TRP A 95 7.28 8.45 19.61
C TRP A 95 7.58 7.90 21.00
N LEU A 96 6.54 7.39 21.66
CA LEU A 96 6.59 6.75 22.98
C LEU A 96 7.13 5.31 22.89
N LYS A 97 8.29 5.11 22.27
CA LYS A 97 8.92 3.79 22.07
C LYS A 97 9.15 3.05 23.38
N SER A 98 9.42 3.77 24.48
CA SER A 98 9.68 3.19 25.79
C SER A 98 8.47 2.44 26.38
N THR A 99 7.26 2.63 25.85
CA THR A 99 6.07 1.93 26.33
C THR A 99 5.88 0.55 25.73
N ASP A 100 6.77 0.07 24.84
CA ASP A 100 6.63 -1.26 24.23
C ASP A 100 6.59 -2.35 25.33
N PRO A 101 5.50 -3.15 25.41
CA PRO A 101 5.38 -4.22 26.38
C PRO A 101 6.47 -5.29 26.28
N ASN A 102 7.13 -5.41 25.12
CA ASN A 102 8.19 -6.38 24.85
C ASN A 102 9.60 -5.86 25.15
N ASP A 103 9.73 -4.59 25.54
CA ASP A 103 10.99 -3.95 25.88
C ASP A 103 10.91 -3.25 27.26
N LEU A 104 11.08 -1.93 27.33
CA LEU A 104 11.12 -1.19 28.60
C LEU A 104 9.77 -1.15 29.32
N ASN A 105 8.65 -1.27 28.59
CA ASN A 105 7.29 -1.27 29.09
C ASN A 105 7.01 -0.18 30.16
N ARG A 106 7.47 1.04 29.89
CA ARG A 106 7.25 2.18 30.80
C ARG A 106 5.74 2.42 31.01
N SER A 107 5.42 3.01 32.15
CA SER A 107 4.03 3.26 32.55
C SER A 107 3.37 4.33 31.68
N ALA A 108 2.04 4.27 31.58
CA ALA A 108 1.26 5.29 30.88
C ALA A 108 1.41 6.68 31.53
N GLU A 109 1.59 6.74 32.85
CA GLU A 109 1.82 7.98 33.60
C GLU A 109 3.15 8.65 33.20
N GLU A 110 4.22 7.87 33.11
CA GLU A 110 5.55 8.37 32.73
C GLU A 110 5.58 8.86 31.27
N ALA A 111 4.93 8.11 30.37
CA ALA A 111 4.79 8.50 28.97
C ALA A 111 3.98 9.79 28.81
N ALA A 112 2.87 9.93 29.56
CA ALA A 112 2.05 11.13 29.57
C ALA A 112 2.79 12.35 30.14
N GLU A 113 3.60 12.17 31.18
CA GLU A 113 4.46 13.23 31.72
C GLU A 113 5.50 13.69 30.68
N THR A 114 6.11 12.75 29.95
CA THR A 114 7.05 13.06 28.87
C THR A 114 6.38 13.84 27.75
N ALA A 115 5.22 13.39 27.28
CA ALA A 115 4.44 14.08 26.25
C ALA A 115 4.08 15.52 26.67
N LYS A 116 3.66 15.70 27.93
CA LYS A 116 3.36 17.02 28.48
C LYS A 116 4.59 17.93 28.53
N LYS A 117 5.74 17.44 29.01
CA LYS A 117 6.99 18.21 29.06
C LYS A 117 7.44 18.65 27.66
N VAL A 118 7.32 17.76 26.67
CA VAL A 118 7.63 18.09 25.27
C VAL A 118 6.65 19.15 24.76
N LEU A 119 5.34 18.99 25.00
CA LEU A 119 4.30 19.94 24.57
C LEU A 119 4.48 21.35 25.17
N GLU A 120 4.95 21.45 26.41
CA GLU A 120 5.24 22.73 27.08
C GLU A 120 6.54 23.38 26.59
N ALA A 121 7.43 22.60 25.98
CA ALA A 121 8.76 23.04 25.57
C ALA A 121 8.84 23.54 24.13
N ILE A 122 7.88 23.17 23.28
CA ILE A 122 7.83 23.51 21.86
C ILE A 122 6.68 24.47 21.55
N ASP A 123 6.83 25.21 20.46
CA ASP A 123 5.83 26.12 19.95
C ASP A 123 5.09 25.56 18.72
N VAL A 124 5.62 24.50 18.09
CA VAL A 124 5.01 23.86 16.92
C VAL A 124 4.05 22.75 17.35
N PRO A 125 3.10 22.32 16.48
CA PRO A 125 2.19 21.25 16.82
C PRO A 125 2.87 19.93 17.18
N LEU A 126 2.19 19.13 18.01
CA LEU A 126 2.67 17.85 18.51
C LEU A 126 1.78 16.69 18.03
N ILE A 127 2.42 15.71 17.40
CA ILE A 127 1.90 14.36 17.23
C ILE A 127 2.51 13.50 18.35
N VAL A 128 1.68 12.75 19.06
CA VAL A 128 2.12 11.75 20.04
C VAL A 128 1.77 10.36 19.50
N TRP A 129 2.80 9.53 19.36
CA TRP A 129 2.73 8.21 18.75
C TRP A 129 3.01 7.09 19.75
N GLY A 130 2.14 6.09 19.80
CA GLY A 130 2.30 4.87 20.59
C GLY A 130 3.22 3.85 19.94
N THR A 131 3.07 2.57 20.30
CA THR A 131 3.94 1.47 19.81
C THR A 131 3.25 0.55 18.80
N ALA A 132 2.03 0.87 18.38
CA ALA A 132 1.17 -0.01 17.58
C ALA A 132 0.82 -1.33 18.30
N ASN A 133 0.83 -1.30 19.64
CA ASN A 133 0.27 -2.36 20.46
C ASN A 133 -1.11 -1.92 20.95
N VAL A 134 -2.15 -2.56 20.42
CA VAL A 134 -3.56 -2.15 20.61
C VAL A 134 -3.93 -1.90 22.08
N GLU A 135 -3.61 -2.85 22.96
CA GLU A 135 -3.95 -2.76 24.38
C GLU A 135 -3.13 -1.69 25.10
N LYS A 136 -1.81 -1.67 24.86
CA LYS A 136 -0.91 -0.71 25.52
C LYS A 136 -1.18 0.72 25.06
N ASP A 137 -1.41 0.93 23.77
CA ASP A 137 -1.70 2.25 23.22
C ASP A 137 -3.04 2.79 23.74
N ALA A 138 -4.04 1.94 23.94
CA ALA A 138 -5.30 2.33 24.56
C ALA A 138 -5.11 2.83 26.02
N GLU A 139 -4.18 2.23 26.76
CA GLU A 139 -3.82 2.66 28.11
C GLU A 139 -3.01 3.97 28.10
N VAL A 140 -1.95 4.01 27.30
CA VAL A 140 -0.97 5.11 27.22
C VAL A 140 -1.60 6.36 26.64
N LEU A 141 -2.20 6.27 25.44
CA LEU A 141 -2.75 7.43 24.75
C LEU A 141 -3.97 8.02 25.47
N ARG A 142 -4.67 7.23 26.29
CA ARG A 142 -5.68 7.75 27.23
C ARG A 142 -5.04 8.69 28.25
N GLN A 143 -3.96 8.30 28.90
CA GLN A 143 -3.28 9.16 29.88
C GLN A 143 -2.64 10.38 29.22
N VAL A 144 -2.06 10.21 28.02
CA VAL A 144 -1.53 11.33 27.22
C VAL A 144 -2.63 12.34 26.92
N ALA A 145 -3.81 11.90 26.46
CA ALA A 145 -4.94 12.78 26.18
C ALA A 145 -5.35 13.60 27.43
N MET A 146 -5.39 12.95 28.59
CA MET A 146 -5.69 13.63 29.86
C MET A 146 -4.61 14.65 30.24
N ALA A 147 -3.33 14.31 30.08
CA ALA A 147 -2.21 15.16 30.47
C ALA A 147 -2.03 16.37 29.54
N CYS A 148 -2.35 16.21 28.25
CA CYS A 148 -2.28 17.24 27.22
C CYS A 148 -3.57 18.07 27.10
N ALA A 149 -4.57 17.83 27.95
CA ALA A 149 -5.84 18.53 27.93
C ALA A 149 -5.68 20.06 27.93
N GLY A 150 -6.47 20.75 27.10
CA GLY A 150 -6.43 22.20 26.92
C GLY A 150 -5.49 22.67 25.80
N THR A 151 -4.60 21.81 25.30
CA THR A 151 -3.82 22.07 24.08
C THR A 151 -4.05 20.94 23.08
N LYS A 152 -4.49 21.26 21.87
CA LYS A 152 -4.86 20.27 20.86
C LYS A 152 -3.61 19.55 20.33
N VAL A 153 -3.49 18.26 20.61
CA VAL A 153 -2.46 17.38 20.05
C VAL A 153 -3.09 16.37 19.08
N CYS A 154 -2.26 15.70 18.30
CA CYS A 154 -2.68 14.61 17.43
C CYS A 154 -2.20 13.27 17.98
N LEU A 155 -3.12 12.32 18.17
CA LEU A 155 -2.85 11.03 18.80
C LEU A 155 -2.85 9.91 17.76
N GLY A 156 -1.83 9.06 17.79
CA GLY A 156 -1.77 7.85 16.97
C GLY A 156 -0.86 6.79 17.56
N PRO A 157 -0.78 5.60 16.97
CA PRO A 157 -1.69 5.10 15.95
C PRO A 157 -3.07 4.81 16.56
N VAL A 158 -4.14 5.13 15.82
CA VAL A 158 -5.49 4.66 16.12
C VAL A 158 -5.85 3.59 15.11
N GLU A 159 -6.13 2.39 15.57
CA GLU A 159 -6.45 1.21 14.76
C GLU A 159 -7.87 0.70 15.05
N GLU A 160 -8.36 -0.24 14.24
CA GLU A 160 -9.68 -0.84 14.46
C GLU A 160 -9.82 -1.47 15.87
N GLY A 161 -8.74 -1.98 16.47
CA GLY A 161 -8.78 -2.59 17.80
C GLY A 161 -8.96 -1.60 18.97
N ASN A 162 -8.49 -0.36 18.83
CA ASN A 162 -8.43 0.64 19.92
C ASN A 162 -9.16 1.97 19.61
N HIS A 163 -9.80 2.11 18.43
CA HIS A 163 -10.50 3.33 18.01
C HIS A 163 -11.54 3.83 19.01
N LYS A 164 -12.25 2.94 19.73
CA LYS A 164 -13.26 3.35 20.71
C LYS A 164 -12.62 4.00 21.92
N GLN A 165 -11.55 3.39 22.42
CA GLN A 165 -10.84 3.87 23.60
C GLN A 165 -10.15 5.19 23.29
N ILE A 166 -9.30 5.23 22.25
CA ILE A 166 -8.53 6.43 21.93
C ILE A 166 -9.44 7.53 21.36
N GLY A 167 -10.36 7.19 20.46
CA GLY A 167 -11.29 8.15 19.87
C GLY A 167 -12.21 8.81 20.91
N ALA A 168 -12.67 8.08 21.94
CA ALA A 168 -13.46 8.68 23.01
C ALA A 168 -12.65 9.68 23.86
N GLN A 169 -11.36 9.41 24.08
CA GLN A 169 -10.49 10.35 24.79
C GLN A 169 -10.14 11.56 23.94
N ALA A 170 -9.89 11.36 22.65
CA ALA A 170 -9.68 12.45 21.71
C ALA A 170 -10.90 13.39 21.66
N LEU A 171 -12.11 12.83 21.69
CA LEU A 171 -13.34 13.62 21.83
C LEU A 171 -13.44 14.36 23.15
N ALA A 172 -13.19 13.69 24.27
CA ALA A 172 -13.30 14.28 25.59
C ALA A 172 -12.37 15.49 25.79
N TYR A 173 -11.18 15.46 25.18
CA TYR A 173 -10.14 16.49 25.34
C TYR A 173 -9.90 17.33 24.08
N ASN A 174 -10.75 17.18 23.05
CA ASN A 174 -10.66 17.90 21.77
C ASN A 174 -9.28 17.74 21.08
N HIS A 175 -8.81 16.50 20.98
CA HIS A 175 -7.62 16.11 20.24
C HIS A 175 -7.96 15.57 18.85
N MET A 176 -6.94 15.48 18.01
CA MET A 176 -6.99 14.86 16.69
C MET A 176 -6.53 13.41 16.79
N VAL A 177 -6.89 12.61 15.79
CA VAL A 177 -6.51 11.20 15.69
C VAL A 177 -5.88 10.90 14.34
N ILE A 178 -4.90 10.01 14.35
CA ILE A 178 -4.31 9.44 13.15
C ILE A 178 -4.85 8.01 13.00
N ALA A 179 -5.70 7.82 11.99
CA ALA A 179 -6.36 6.57 11.67
C ALA A 179 -5.42 5.67 10.86
N SER A 180 -4.75 4.76 11.57
CA SER A 180 -3.75 3.83 11.03
C SER A 180 -4.39 2.54 10.54
N THR A 181 -4.09 2.16 9.29
CA THR A 181 -4.63 0.94 8.66
C THR A 181 -3.58 0.24 7.81
N PRO A 182 -3.54 -1.10 7.78
CA PRO A 182 -2.47 -1.85 7.12
C PRO A 182 -2.64 -1.90 5.59
N ILE A 183 -2.14 -0.88 4.89
CA ILE A 183 -2.02 -0.80 3.42
C ILE A 183 -3.30 -1.26 2.69
N ASP A 184 -4.46 -0.78 3.12
CA ASP A 184 -5.76 -1.11 2.50
C ASP A 184 -6.75 0.06 2.54
N ILE A 185 -7.24 0.45 1.36
CA ILE A 185 -8.18 1.57 1.19
C ILE A 185 -9.55 1.32 1.86
N ASN A 186 -10.04 0.08 1.86
CA ASN A 186 -11.32 -0.24 2.47
C ASN A 186 -11.22 -0.19 3.99
N LEU A 187 -10.11 -0.67 4.56
CA LEU A 187 -9.84 -0.54 5.99
C LEU A 187 -9.71 0.92 6.38
N ALA A 188 -8.98 1.74 5.61
CA ALA A 188 -8.88 3.19 5.84
C ALA A 188 -10.28 3.84 5.87
N LYS A 189 -11.12 3.54 4.88
CA LYS A 189 -12.50 4.03 4.83
C LYS A 189 -13.34 3.54 6.01
N GLN A 190 -13.25 2.27 6.37
CA GLN A 190 -14.00 1.67 7.47
C GLN A 190 -13.61 2.32 8.80
N LEU A 191 -12.32 2.49 9.07
CA LEU A 191 -11.84 3.11 10.30
C LEU A 191 -12.31 4.57 10.43
N ASN A 192 -12.26 5.33 9.31
CA ASN A 192 -12.79 6.69 9.27
C ASN A 192 -14.30 6.75 9.57
N ILE A 193 -15.07 5.79 9.06
CA ILE A 193 -16.50 5.66 9.39
C ILE A 193 -16.70 5.32 10.88
N LEU A 194 -15.91 4.41 11.44
CA LEU A 194 -15.99 4.03 12.86
C LEU A 194 -15.70 5.22 13.79
N LEU A 195 -14.68 6.02 13.47
CA LEU A 195 -14.35 7.25 14.21
C LEU A 195 -15.46 8.31 14.07
N GLY A 196 -15.99 8.51 12.86
CA GLY A 196 -17.12 9.42 12.64
C GLY A 196 -18.38 9.00 13.39
N ASN A 197 -18.70 7.70 13.44
CA ASN A 197 -19.83 7.15 14.21
C ASN A 197 -19.65 7.32 15.73
N LEU A 198 -18.42 7.37 16.22
CA LEU A 198 -18.11 7.69 17.62
C LEU A 198 -18.30 9.18 17.93
N GLY A 199 -18.34 10.03 16.90
CA GLY A 199 -18.53 11.48 16.99
C GLY A 199 -17.27 12.29 16.69
N VAL A 200 -16.15 11.65 16.33
CA VAL A 200 -14.92 12.37 15.96
C VAL A 200 -15.20 13.18 14.70
N SER A 201 -15.02 14.50 14.79
CA SER A 201 -15.23 15.41 13.66
C SER A 201 -14.26 15.08 12.53
N ASP A 202 -14.71 15.20 11.29
CA ASP A 202 -13.89 14.96 10.09
C ASP A 202 -12.62 15.84 10.07
N GLU A 203 -12.67 17.04 10.66
CA GLU A 203 -11.53 17.96 10.77
C GLU A 203 -10.47 17.52 11.80
N ASN A 204 -10.74 16.43 12.54
CA ASN A 204 -9.87 15.87 13.56
C ASN A 204 -9.30 14.50 13.17
N ILE A 205 -9.46 14.06 11.92
CA ILE A 205 -8.99 12.76 11.44
C ILE A 205 -7.92 12.96 10.35
N ILE A 206 -6.77 12.33 10.54
CA ILE A 206 -5.71 12.19 9.53
C ILE A 206 -5.58 10.70 9.19
N ILE A 207 -5.38 10.36 7.92
CA ILE A 207 -5.24 8.96 7.47
C ILE A 207 -3.78 8.55 7.51
N ASP A 208 -3.48 7.41 8.10
CA ASP A 208 -2.21 6.71 7.97
C ASP A 208 -2.45 5.34 7.33
N PRO A 209 -2.12 5.15 6.04
CA PRO A 209 -2.30 3.86 5.37
C PRO A 209 -1.19 2.86 5.69
N THR A 210 -0.34 3.16 6.68
CA THR A 210 0.96 2.55 6.96
C THR A 210 1.88 2.52 5.74
N THR A 211 3.15 2.78 5.98
CA THR A 211 4.10 3.04 4.88
C THR A 211 5.31 2.15 4.99
N GLY A 212 5.68 1.49 3.88
CA GLY A 212 6.98 0.83 3.74
C GLY A 212 8.11 1.81 3.42
N ALA A 213 9.35 1.34 3.45
CA ALA A 213 10.49 2.10 2.96
C ALA A 213 10.87 1.70 1.53
N LEU A 214 11.69 2.51 0.86
CA LEU A 214 12.25 2.14 -0.43
C LEU A 214 12.93 0.76 -0.37
N GLY A 215 12.51 -0.16 -1.24
CA GLY A 215 13.00 -1.55 -1.26
C GLY A 215 12.26 -2.50 -0.31
N TYR A 216 11.37 -1.97 0.54
CA TYR A 216 10.65 -2.71 1.58
C TYR A 216 9.14 -2.38 1.53
N GLY A 217 8.52 -2.62 0.38
CA GLY A 217 7.06 -2.52 0.21
C GLY A 217 6.52 -1.12 -0.08
N ILE A 218 7.38 -0.17 -0.47
CA ILE A 218 6.99 1.19 -0.85
C ILE A 218 5.92 1.22 -1.97
N GLU A 219 5.97 0.29 -2.91
CA GLU A 219 5.05 0.20 -4.05
C GLU A 219 3.61 -0.10 -3.62
N TYR A 220 3.42 -0.86 -2.55
CA TYR A 220 2.10 -1.16 -1.99
C TYR A 220 1.51 0.10 -1.36
N SER A 221 2.28 0.73 -0.48
CA SER A 221 1.88 1.98 0.20
C SER A 221 1.65 3.11 -0.80
N TYR A 222 2.52 3.28 -1.79
CA TYR A 222 2.38 4.25 -2.87
C TYR A 222 1.05 4.07 -3.61
N SER A 223 0.76 2.84 -4.05
CA SER A 223 -0.48 2.55 -4.79
C SER A 223 -1.73 2.75 -3.94
N VAL A 224 -1.67 2.46 -2.63
CA VAL A 224 -2.80 2.69 -1.73
C VAL A 224 -3.04 4.18 -1.50
N ILE A 225 -1.98 4.97 -1.30
CA ILE A 225 -2.09 6.44 -1.16
C ILE A 225 -2.68 7.03 -2.44
N GLU A 226 -2.19 6.66 -3.63
CA GLU A 226 -2.77 7.12 -4.90
C GLU A 226 -4.25 6.75 -5.03
N ARG A 227 -4.64 5.53 -4.64
CA ARG A 227 -6.04 5.09 -4.70
C ARG A 227 -6.93 5.87 -3.73
N ILE A 228 -6.46 6.13 -2.51
CA ILE A 228 -7.16 6.99 -1.54
C ILE A 228 -7.34 8.38 -2.15
N ARG A 229 -6.29 8.91 -2.77
CA ARG A 229 -6.29 10.26 -3.34
C ARG A 229 -7.19 10.37 -4.58
N GLN A 230 -7.20 9.37 -5.45
CA GLN A 230 -8.14 9.26 -6.57
C GLN A 230 -9.60 9.14 -6.10
N ALA A 231 -9.88 8.31 -5.09
CA ALA A 231 -11.23 8.18 -4.55
C ALA A 231 -11.72 9.51 -3.94
N ALA A 232 -10.84 10.20 -3.21
CA ALA A 232 -11.14 11.49 -2.61
C ALA A 232 -11.44 12.59 -3.65
N LEU A 233 -10.61 12.70 -4.71
CA LEU A 233 -10.64 13.81 -5.66
C LEU A 233 -11.55 13.58 -6.88
N THR A 234 -11.67 12.34 -7.36
CA THR A 234 -12.40 12.03 -8.62
C THR A 234 -13.74 11.33 -8.38
N GLN A 235 -13.89 10.63 -7.25
CA GLN A 235 -15.09 9.87 -6.91
C GLN A 235 -15.88 10.51 -5.75
N GLN A 236 -15.38 11.62 -5.20
CA GLN A 236 -15.98 12.36 -4.10
C GLN A 236 -16.28 11.47 -2.87
N ASP A 237 -15.37 10.54 -2.57
CA ASP A 237 -15.49 9.69 -1.37
C ASP A 237 -15.15 10.50 -0.12
N GLU A 238 -16.17 11.09 0.51
CA GLU A 238 -16.02 12.00 1.66
C GLU A 238 -15.24 11.40 2.84
N ARG A 239 -15.25 10.06 2.98
CA ARG A 239 -14.55 9.35 4.05
C ARG A 239 -13.08 9.09 3.75
N LEU A 240 -12.61 9.47 2.56
CA LEU A 240 -11.21 9.39 2.14
C LEU A 240 -10.63 10.77 1.80
N GLN A 241 -11.42 11.83 1.92
CA GLN A 241 -11.02 13.23 1.70
C GLN A 241 -10.20 13.82 2.84
N PHE A 242 -9.62 13.01 3.73
CA PHE A 242 -8.77 13.49 4.80
C PHE A 242 -7.31 13.54 4.35
N PRO A 243 -6.49 14.44 4.91
CA PRO A 243 -5.05 14.45 4.72
C PRO A 243 -4.41 13.12 5.12
N ILE A 244 -3.31 12.77 4.46
CA ILE A 244 -2.52 11.57 4.69
C ILE A 244 -1.21 11.93 5.38
N ILE A 245 -0.88 11.18 6.43
CA ILE A 245 0.48 11.14 6.99
C ILE A 245 1.20 9.87 6.50
N ALA A 246 2.47 10.02 6.15
CA ALA A 246 3.35 8.92 5.79
C ALA A 246 4.42 8.76 6.89
N ASN A 247 4.24 7.76 7.75
CA ASN A 247 5.17 7.44 8.83
C ASN A 247 6.17 6.34 8.40
N PHE A 248 7.24 6.74 7.69
CA PHE A 248 8.22 5.80 7.11
C PHE A 248 9.63 5.91 7.70
N ALA A 249 9.90 6.90 8.57
CA ALA A 249 11.25 7.18 9.03
C ALA A 249 11.92 5.96 9.69
N ASP A 250 11.19 5.26 10.56
CA ASP A 250 11.68 4.04 11.19
C ASP A 250 11.96 2.92 10.19
N GLU A 251 11.06 2.73 9.21
CA GLU A 251 11.22 1.73 8.15
C GLU A 251 12.47 1.98 7.30
N VAL A 252 12.78 3.25 7.01
CA VAL A 252 13.97 3.62 6.24
C VAL A 252 15.23 3.33 7.06
N TRP A 253 15.29 3.84 8.28
CA TRP A 253 16.52 3.80 9.08
C TRP A 253 16.76 2.45 9.77
N LYS A 254 15.78 1.55 9.80
CA LYS A 254 15.97 0.14 10.20
C LYS A 254 16.42 -0.77 9.05
N SER A 255 16.37 -0.29 7.81
CA SER A 255 16.80 -1.05 6.63
C SER A 255 18.28 -1.45 6.73
N LYS A 256 18.61 -2.57 6.08
CA LYS A 256 20.00 -3.04 6.03
C LYS A 256 20.89 -2.01 5.33
N GLU A 257 20.40 -1.40 4.26
CA GLU A 257 21.12 -0.43 3.44
C GLU A 257 21.48 0.82 4.24
N ALA A 258 20.59 1.31 5.10
CA ALA A 258 20.87 2.46 5.98
C ALA A 258 21.83 2.11 7.12
N LYS A 259 21.79 0.88 7.65
CA LYS A 259 22.64 0.43 8.77
C LYS A 259 24.01 -0.10 8.35
N THR A 260 24.19 -0.47 7.09
CA THR A 260 25.49 -0.97 6.62
C THR A 260 26.49 0.19 6.57
N PRO A 261 27.72 0.03 7.11
CA PRO A 261 28.79 1.02 6.95
C PRO A 261 29.19 1.27 5.49
N ASP A 262 30.23 2.06 5.29
CA ASP A 262 30.80 2.27 3.97
C ASP A 262 31.12 0.93 3.30
N ASP A 263 30.61 0.76 2.08
CA ASP A 263 30.66 -0.48 1.34
C ASP A 263 31.09 -0.20 -0.11
N PRO A 264 32.03 -0.96 -0.69
CA PRO A 264 32.50 -0.70 -2.05
C PRO A 264 31.42 -0.74 -3.13
N LEU A 265 30.34 -1.50 -2.92
CA LEU A 265 29.23 -1.62 -3.87
C LEU A 265 28.15 -0.57 -3.62
N MET A 266 27.84 -0.28 -2.36
CA MET A 266 26.75 0.62 -1.98
C MET A 266 27.19 2.06 -1.69
N GLY A 267 28.48 2.34 -1.65
CA GLY A 267 29.08 3.66 -1.41
C GLY A 267 29.10 4.08 0.06
N ASN A 268 29.13 5.39 0.29
CA ASN A 268 29.16 5.99 1.63
C ASN A 268 27.83 5.80 2.37
N ALA A 269 27.90 5.38 3.63
CA ALA A 269 26.75 5.04 4.45
C ALA A 269 25.88 6.25 4.79
N GLU A 270 26.47 7.38 5.12
CA GLU A 270 25.75 8.61 5.47
C GLU A 270 24.90 9.09 4.29
N ASN A 271 25.55 9.30 3.14
CA ASN A 271 24.87 9.72 1.91
C ASN A 271 23.79 8.74 1.48
N ARG A 272 24.05 7.43 1.61
CA ARG A 272 23.05 6.40 1.30
C ARG A 272 21.82 6.50 2.21
N GLY A 273 22.00 6.58 3.53
CA GLY A 273 20.89 6.72 4.47
C GLY A 273 20.06 7.98 4.20
N ILE A 274 20.73 9.11 3.99
CA ILE A 274 20.08 10.39 3.65
C ILE A 274 19.24 10.28 2.38
N LEU A 275 19.80 9.68 1.33
CA LEU A 275 19.10 9.54 0.05
C LEU A 275 17.96 8.53 0.12
N LEU A 276 18.11 7.43 0.85
CA LEU A 276 17.01 6.47 1.08
C LEU A 276 15.81 7.16 1.71
N GLU A 277 16.04 7.99 2.72
CA GLU A 277 14.98 8.76 3.37
C GLU A 277 14.37 9.80 2.42
N ALA A 278 15.20 10.59 1.73
CA ALA A 278 14.73 11.62 0.82
C ALA A 278 13.94 11.06 -0.37
N ILE A 279 14.37 9.92 -0.95
CA ILE A 279 13.67 9.26 -2.05
C ILE A 279 12.35 8.67 -1.57
N THR A 280 12.33 8.02 -0.40
CA THR A 280 11.09 7.49 0.19
C THR A 280 10.08 8.62 0.42
N ALA A 281 10.52 9.73 1.03
CA ALA A 281 9.71 10.92 1.26
C ALA A 281 9.14 11.51 -0.04
N THR A 282 9.99 11.69 -1.05
CA THR A 282 9.60 12.22 -2.37
C THR A 282 8.58 11.31 -3.06
N THR A 283 8.75 10.00 -2.93
CA THR A 283 7.83 9.01 -3.50
C THR A 283 6.44 9.12 -2.87
N TYR A 284 6.35 9.24 -1.54
CA TYR A 284 5.06 9.45 -0.87
C TYR A 284 4.44 10.81 -1.13
N LEU A 285 5.26 11.85 -1.28
CA LEU A 285 4.81 13.17 -1.68
C LEU A 285 4.15 13.15 -3.07
N LEU A 286 4.73 12.43 -4.03
CA LEU A 286 4.13 12.26 -5.36
C LEU A 286 2.86 11.41 -5.35
N ALA A 287 2.73 10.47 -4.41
CA ALA A 287 1.51 9.70 -4.21
C ALA A 287 0.36 10.56 -3.63
N GLY A 288 0.69 11.60 -2.87
CA GLY A 288 -0.26 12.52 -2.24
C GLY A 288 -0.34 12.44 -0.72
N ALA A 289 0.81 12.22 -0.07
CA ALA A 289 0.98 12.42 1.36
C ALA A 289 1.12 13.91 1.71
N ASP A 290 0.46 14.32 2.78
CA ASP A 290 0.35 15.72 3.22
C ASP A 290 1.27 16.01 4.42
N ILE A 291 1.60 14.98 5.22
CA ILE A 291 2.59 15.04 6.30
C ILE A 291 3.60 13.91 6.10
N LEU A 292 4.89 14.23 6.14
CA LEU A 292 6.00 13.28 6.03
C LEU A 292 6.72 13.19 7.38
N VAL A 293 6.78 12.00 7.98
CA VAL A 293 7.58 11.77 9.20
C VAL A 293 9.00 11.44 8.79
N MET A 294 9.97 12.22 9.27
CA MET A 294 11.38 12.12 8.91
C MET A 294 12.29 12.26 10.14
N ARG A 295 13.55 11.86 10.01
CA ARG A 295 14.60 11.97 11.04
C ARG A 295 15.76 12.86 10.60
N HIS A 296 16.34 12.66 9.41
CA HIS A 296 17.64 13.25 9.10
C HIS A 296 17.55 14.67 8.52
N PRO A 297 18.22 15.68 9.10
CA PRO A 297 18.10 17.09 8.68
C PRO A 297 18.56 17.35 7.24
N LYS A 298 19.61 16.67 6.75
CA LYS A 298 20.01 16.76 5.33
C LYS A 298 18.92 16.22 4.39
N ALA A 299 18.25 15.11 4.74
CA ALA A 299 17.16 14.56 3.93
C ALA A 299 15.95 15.51 3.91
N ILE A 300 15.62 16.08 5.07
CA ILE A 300 14.58 17.09 5.23
C ILE A 300 14.85 18.31 4.33
N GLN A 301 16.09 18.79 4.27
CA GLN A 301 16.46 19.90 3.37
C GLN A 301 16.25 19.53 1.89
N LEU A 302 16.65 18.33 1.49
CA LEU A 302 16.46 17.85 0.11
C LEU A 302 14.98 17.81 -0.27
N VAL A 303 14.13 17.26 0.61
CA VAL A 303 12.68 17.17 0.38
C VAL A 303 12.03 18.55 0.35
N ARG A 304 12.45 19.48 1.21
CA ARG A 304 11.98 20.86 1.18
C ARG A 304 12.33 21.60 -0.10
N ASN A 305 13.55 21.40 -0.61
CA ASN A 305 13.96 21.94 -1.90
C ASN A 305 13.10 21.35 -3.03
N TYR A 306 12.83 20.04 -2.98
CA TYR A 306 11.99 19.37 -3.95
C TYR A 306 10.55 19.89 -3.94
N ILE A 307 9.94 20.06 -2.75
CA ILE A 307 8.61 20.68 -2.60
C ILE A 307 8.59 22.06 -3.25
N ALA A 308 9.58 22.91 -2.94
CA ALA A 308 9.64 24.27 -3.46
C ALA A 308 9.76 24.30 -5.00
N ASP A 309 10.62 23.44 -5.56
CA ASP A 309 10.81 23.34 -7.02
C ASP A 309 9.53 22.89 -7.73
N MET A 310 8.86 21.86 -7.20
CA MET A 310 7.61 21.34 -7.77
C MET A 310 6.45 22.33 -7.64
N ALA A 311 6.44 23.10 -6.56
CA ALA A 311 5.46 24.17 -6.32
C ALA A 311 5.76 25.47 -7.11
N GLY A 312 6.95 25.61 -7.69
CA GLY A 312 7.39 26.84 -8.33
C GLY A 312 7.57 28.02 -7.36
N VAL A 313 7.92 27.74 -6.10
CA VAL A 313 8.18 28.76 -5.06
C VAL A 313 9.66 28.80 -4.70
N GLU A 314 10.07 29.86 -3.99
CA GLU A 314 11.46 30.00 -3.55
C GLU A 314 11.87 28.88 -2.60
N ARG A 315 13.04 28.30 -2.82
CA ARG A 315 13.60 27.27 -1.91
C ARG A 315 13.84 27.88 -0.52
N PRO A 316 13.53 27.13 0.56
CA PRO A 316 13.77 27.62 1.90
C PRO A 316 15.27 27.76 2.19
N ALA A 317 15.58 28.58 3.19
CA ALA A 317 16.95 28.71 3.69
C ALA A 317 17.53 27.36 4.10
N GLN A 318 18.83 27.19 3.87
CA GLN A 318 19.55 25.97 4.25
C GLN A 318 19.50 25.78 5.77
N ILE A 319 19.14 24.57 6.20
CA ILE A 319 19.25 24.17 7.60
C ILE A 319 20.73 24.20 7.99
N SER A 320 21.05 25.00 9.00
CA SER A 320 22.39 25.08 9.57
C SER A 320 22.66 23.82 10.39
N ILE A 321 23.23 22.82 9.76
CA ILE A 321 23.72 21.63 10.45
C ILE A 321 25.13 21.99 10.98
N PRO A 322 25.41 21.83 12.27
CA PRO A 322 26.78 21.95 12.77
C PRO A 322 27.61 20.85 12.09
N VAL A 323 28.44 21.22 11.11
CA VAL A 323 29.37 20.31 10.46
C VAL A 323 30.73 20.58 11.10
N GLU A 324 31.37 19.55 11.66
CA GLU A 324 32.84 19.58 11.76
C GLU A 324 33.35 19.55 10.33
N GLU A 325 33.94 20.66 9.87
CA GLU A 325 34.38 20.84 8.48
C GLU A 325 35.31 19.71 8.03
N GLU A 326 34.78 18.71 7.34
CA GLU A 326 35.58 17.89 6.41
C GLU A 326 35.59 18.60 5.05
N GLU A 327 36.80 18.91 4.59
CA GLU A 327 37.07 19.59 3.32
C GLU A 327 36.31 18.93 2.17
N ALA A 328 35.37 19.66 1.58
CA ALA A 328 34.70 19.26 0.36
C ALA A 328 35.72 19.17 -0.78
N ALA A 329 36.22 17.97 -1.05
CA ALA A 329 36.91 17.67 -2.29
C ALA A 329 35.95 17.97 -3.46
N SER A 330 36.37 18.85 -4.37
CA SER A 330 35.56 19.30 -5.49
C SER A 330 35.17 18.13 -6.39
N LEU A 331 33.93 18.17 -6.89
CA LEU A 331 33.34 17.20 -7.83
C LEU A 331 34.17 17.01 -9.14
N GLU A 332 35.18 17.85 -9.39
CA GLU A 332 36.13 17.71 -10.49
C GLU A 332 37.20 16.64 -10.21
N GLN A 333 37.62 16.43 -8.95
CA GLN A 333 38.66 15.45 -8.61
C GLN A 333 38.17 14.00 -8.72
N VAL A 334 36.87 13.77 -8.51
CA VAL A 334 36.23 12.44 -8.64
C VAL A 334 36.02 12.08 -10.12
N ALA A 335 35.94 13.07 -11.02
CA ALA A 335 35.86 12.85 -12.46
C ALA A 335 37.24 12.57 -13.09
N GLU A 336 38.33 13.08 -12.50
CA GLU A 336 39.70 12.85 -12.95
C GLU A 336 40.30 11.51 -12.47
N ALA A 337 39.82 10.96 -11.35
CA ALA A 337 40.19 9.63 -10.88
C ALA A 337 39.41 8.55 -11.63
N GLY A 338 39.79 8.29 -12.88
CA GLY A 338 39.22 7.23 -13.72
C GLY A 338 39.10 5.88 -12.99
N ILE A 339 38.06 5.13 -13.33
CA ILE A 339 37.75 3.80 -12.78
C ILE A 339 39.01 2.91 -12.89
N PRO A 340 39.57 2.38 -11.78
CA PRO A 340 40.70 1.47 -11.85
C PRO A 340 40.27 0.16 -12.55
N GLU A 341 40.98 -0.20 -13.60
CA GLU A 341 40.83 -1.49 -14.29
C GLU A 341 41.32 -2.61 -13.35
N VAL A 342 40.39 -3.40 -12.80
CA VAL A 342 40.73 -4.52 -11.93
C VAL A 342 41.23 -5.68 -12.80
N ALA A 343 42.55 -5.87 -12.83
CA ALA A 343 43.18 -7.04 -13.43
C ALA A 343 42.75 -8.33 -12.72
N ALA A 344 42.32 -9.32 -13.49
CA ALA A 344 41.94 -10.64 -12.99
C ALA A 344 43.14 -11.33 -12.31
N GLN A 345 43.00 -11.68 -11.02
CA GLN A 345 43.85 -12.64 -10.34
C GLN A 345 43.10 -13.96 -10.14
N GLU A 346 43.72 -15.05 -10.58
CA GLU A 346 43.21 -16.43 -10.44
C GLU A 346 43.14 -16.87 -8.97
N ALA A 347 42.02 -17.48 -8.59
CA ALA A 347 41.82 -18.09 -7.27
C ALA A 347 42.45 -19.51 -7.20
N PRO A 348 43.03 -19.92 -6.06
CA PRO A 348 43.53 -21.28 -5.85
C PRO A 348 42.39 -22.31 -5.69
N PRO A 349 42.63 -23.60 -5.98
CA PRO A 349 41.59 -24.63 -6.08
C PRO A 349 40.99 -25.05 -4.72
N PRO A 350 39.69 -25.41 -4.67
CA PRO A 350 39.01 -25.79 -3.44
C PRO A 350 39.37 -27.21 -2.94
N ALA A 351 39.48 -27.36 -1.62
CA ALA A 351 39.67 -28.62 -0.92
C ALA A 351 38.38 -29.49 -0.91
N ALA A 352 38.57 -30.81 -0.87
CA ALA A 352 37.54 -31.83 -1.04
C ALA A 352 36.47 -31.87 0.08
N PRO A 353 35.19 -32.15 -0.24
CA PRO A 353 34.11 -32.26 0.74
C PRO A 353 34.03 -33.64 1.42
N THR A 354 33.88 -33.62 2.74
CA THR A 354 33.49 -34.78 3.57
C THR A 354 32.01 -35.13 3.40
N LYS A 355 31.71 -36.44 3.31
CA LYS A 355 30.39 -37.05 3.06
C LYS A 355 29.30 -36.66 4.09
N PRO A 356 28.07 -36.32 3.66
CA PRO A 356 26.88 -36.40 4.49
C PRO A 356 26.30 -37.83 4.53
N ALA A 357 25.74 -38.20 5.69
CA ALA A 357 25.06 -39.46 5.95
C ALA A 357 23.72 -39.58 5.20
N GLN A 358 23.37 -40.81 4.82
CA GLN A 358 22.20 -41.18 4.02
C GLN A 358 20.87 -41.01 4.80
N PRO A 359 19.75 -40.67 4.12
CA PRO A 359 18.42 -40.68 4.72
C PRO A 359 17.88 -42.12 4.87
N VAL A 360 17.37 -42.43 6.05
CA VAL A 360 16.68 -43.68 6.36
C VAL A 360 15.25 -43.60 5.82
N THR A 361 14.91 -44.47 4.88
CA THR A 361 13.54 -44.71 4.42
C THR A 361 12.78 -45.59 5.41
N LEU A 362 11.60 -45.16 5.85
CA LEU A 362 10.60 -46.04 6.48
C LEU A 362 9.31 -46.00 5.66
N SER A 363 9.04 -47.10 4.96
CA SER A 363 7.78 -47.41 4.28
C SER A 363 6.80 -48.07 5.25
N ALA A 364 5.52 -47.73 5.13
CA ALA A 364 4.42 -48.18 5.99
C ALA A 364 4.23 -49.71 6.02
N LYS A 365 4.12 -50.28 7.23
CA LYS A 365 3.17 -51.34 7.62
C LYS A 365 3.36 -51.74 9.09
N ASN A 366 2.24 -51.74 9.82
CA ASN A 366 2.01 -52.30 11.16
C ASN A 366 2.75 -51.64 12.34
N LEU A 367 2.00 -50.95 13.22
CA LEU A 367 2.20 -50.95 14.68
C LEU A 367 0.92 -50.35 15.37
N PRO A 368 0.69 -50.56 16.68
CA PRO A 368 -0.49 -51.29 17.19
C PRO A 368 -1.42 -50.42 18.05
N SER A 369 -2.58 -50.99 18.38
CA SER A 369 -3.57 -50.43 19.30
C SER A 369 -2.95 -50.15 20.68
N GLY A 370 -3.02 -48.90 21.15
CA GLY A 370 -2.77 -48.57 22.56
C GLY A 370 -1.62 -47.61 22.90
N MET A 371 -1.11 -46.79 21.96
CA MET A 371 -0.13 -45.75 22.29
C MET A 371 -0.82 -44.41 22.56
N LYS A 372 -0.77 -43.92 23.82
CA LYS A 372 -1.20 -42.56 24.18
C LYS A 372 -0.12 -41.57 23.75
N LEU A 373 -0.48 -40.66 22.84
CA LEU A 373 0.28 -39.42 22.62
C LEU A 373 -0.21 -38.40 23.63
N GLN A 374 0.65 -38.00 24.56
CA GLN A 374 0.45 -36.79 25.34
C GLN A 374 0.63 -35.59 24.40
N ILE A 375 -0.45 -34.87 24.15
CA ILE A 375 -0.44 -33.61 23.42
C ILE A 375 -0.85 -32.53 24.41
N ASP A 376 0.01 -31.53 24.53
CA ASP A 376 -0.21 -30.34 25.35
C ASP A 376 -1.28 -29.45 24.69
N ILE A 377 -2.39 -29.20 25.39
CA ILE A 377 -3.62 -28.61 24.82
C ILE A 377 -3.46 -27.11 24.51
N ALA A 378 -2.37 -26.46 24.95
CA ALA A 378 -2.11 -25.05 24.70
C ALA A 378 -1.62 -24.71 23.27
N LYS A 379 -1.55 -25.68 22.34
CA LYS A 379 -1.05 -25.48 20.96
C LYS A 379 -2.04 -25.84 19.84
N ILE A 380 -3.33 -26.02 20.12
CA ILE A 380 -4.36 -26.30 19.10
C ILE A 380 -5.45 -25.22 19.12
N MET A 381 -5.05 -24.00 18.83
CA MET A 381 -5.94 -23.07 18.14
C MET A 381 -5.23 -22.68 16.85
N ASP A 382 -5.98 -22.67 15.75
CA ASP A 382 -5.59 -22.23 14.41
C ASP A 382 -4.87 -23.22 13.47
N VAL A 383 -5.44 -24.43 13.28
CA VAL A 383 -5.17 -25.19 12.04
C VAL A 383 -6.47 -25.75 11.44
N PRO A 384 -6.82 -25.43 10.18
CA PRO A 384 -7.89 -26.12 9.47
C PRO A 384 -7.43 -27.53 9.06
N VAL A 385 -8.25 -28.55 9.37
CA VAL A 385 -8.01 -29.93 8.91
C VAL A 385 -8.48 -30.06 7.46
N THR A 386 -7.54 -30.31 6.55
CA THR A 386 -7.81 -30.63 5.14
C THR A 386 -8.07 -32.11 4.93
N VAL A 387 -9.19 -32.46 4.30
CA VAL A 387 -9.46 -33.82 3.80
C VAL A 387 -9.57 -33.78 2.28
N GLY A 388 -8.44 -34.01 1.59
CA GLY A 388 -8.39 -34.19 0.14
C GLY A 388 -8.41 -32.91 -0.70
N GLY A 389 -7.79 -32.96 -1.88
CA GLY A 389 -7.38 -31.80 -2.69
C GLY A 389 -8.46 -30.98 -3.42
N ASP A 390 -9.75 -31.26 -3.21
CA ASP A 390 -10.85 -30.46 -3.77
C ASP A 390 -11.87 -30.17 -2.65
N TYR A 391 -11.81 -28.97 -2.06
CA TYR A 391 -12.46 -28.63 -0.78
C TYR A 391 -14.01 -28.72 -0.78
N VAL A 392 -14.58 -29.16 0.36
CA VAL A 392 -15.88 -28.69 0.88
C VAL A 392 -15.65 -28.12 2.29
N LEU A 393 -16.09 -26.87 2.51
CA LEU A 393 -16.17 -26.22 3.82
C LEU A 393 -17.60 -26.41 4.36
N THR A 394 -17.77 -27.14 5.46
CA THR A 394 -18.94 -26.96 6.32
C THR A 394 -18.44 -26.65 7.74
N MET A 395 -18.99 -25.58 8.34
CA MET A 395 -18.66 -25.18 9.70
C MET A 395 -19.12 -26.27 10.68
N VAL A 396 -18.18 -26.96 11.31
CA VAL A 396 -18.48 -27.86 12.43
C VAL A 396 -18.65 -26.99 13.67
N LYS A 397 -19.88 -26.86 14.16
CA LYS A 397 -20.14 -26.25 15.47
C LYS A 397 -19.78 -27.29 16.54
N VAL A 398 -18.73 -27.02 17.31
CA VAL A 398 -18.35 -27.82 18.47
C VAL A 398 -18.93 -27.14 19.71
N SER A 399 -19.66 -27.87 20.53
CA SER A 399 -20.05 -27.45 21.89
C SER A 399 -19.53 -28.47 22.90
N GLU A 400 -18.89 -28.00 23.97
CA GLU A 400 -18.39 -28.84 25.07
C GLU A 400 -19.53 -29.58 25.77
N SER A 401 -19.30 -30.85 26.09
CA SER A 401 -20.00 -31.55 27.17
C SER A 401 -19.00 -31.84 28.29
N GLU A 402 -19.50 -31.93 29.53
CA GLU A 402 -18.72 -31.99 30.78
C GLU A 402 -17.77 -33.20 30.93
N GLU A 403 -17.66 -34.09 29.93
CA GLU A 403 -16.78 -35.26 29.95
C GLU A 403 -15.84 -35.37 28.73
N GLY A 404 -15.44 -34.24 28.12
CA GLY A 404 -14.20 -34.16 27.33
C GLY A 404 -14.11 -35.10 26.11
N GLY A 405 -15.15 -35.14 25.27
CA GLY A 405 -15.13 -35.85 23.98
C GLY A 405 -15.84 -35.07 22.85
N ILE A 406 -15.32 -35.18 21.62
CA ILE A 406 -15.86 -34.51 20.41
C ILE A 406 -16.94 -35.41 19.78
N THR A 407 -18.16 -34.90 19.56
CA THR A 407 -19.22 -35.56 18.79
C THR A 407 -19.58 -34.77 17.53
N ILE A 408 -19.73 -35.47 16.39
CA ILE A 408 -20.09 -34.90 15.08
C ILE A 408 -21.61 -35.00 14.89
N THR A 409 -22.25 -33.91 14.46
CA THR A 409 -23.71 -33.85 14.22
C THR A 409 -24.15 -34.72 13.03
N GLN A 410 -25.31 -35.37 13.14
CA GLN A 410 -25.86 -36.28 12.11
C GLN A 410 -26.04 -35.60 10.73
N ASP A 411 -26.39 -34.32 10.69
CA ASP A 411 -26.48 -33.53 9.44
C ASP A 411 -25.17 -33.47 8.64
N ALA A 412 -24.02 -33.45 9.34
CA ALA A 412 -22.71 -33.45 8.70
C ALA A 412 -22.39 -34.82 8.07
N MET A 413 -22.87 -35.91 8.69
CA MET A 413 -22.73 -37.28 8.17
C MET A 413 -23.64 -37.52 6.95
N ASP A 414 -24.84 -36.96 6.96
CA ASP A 414 -25.81 -37.09 5.85
C ASP A 414 -25.37 -36.28 4.62
N THR A 415 -24.79 -35.10 4.83
CA THR A 415 -24.20 -34.28 3.75
C THR A 415 -23.00 -34.98 3.12
N LEU A 416 -22.16 -35.62 3.93
CA LEU A 416 -20.97 -36.34 3.47
C LEU A 416 -21.35 -37.61 2.67
N SER A 417 -22.34 -38.36 3.11
CA SER A 417 -22.80 -39.57 2.43
C SER A 417 -23.49 -39.26 1.08
N ALA A 418 -24.23 -38.15 0.99
CA ALA A 418 -24.82 -37.69 -0.27
C ALA A 418 -23.75 -37.31 -1.32
N PHE A 419 -22.64 -36.70 -0.89
CA PHE A 419 -21.51 -36.36 -1.76
C PHE A 419 -20.85 -37.62 -2.36
N TRP A 420 -20.63 -38.66 -1.56
CA TRP A 420 -20.04 -39.91 -2.02
C TRP A 420 -20.94 -40.69 -2.99
N ALA A 421 -22.25 -40.62 -2.82
CA ALA A 421 -23.21 -41.20 -3.75
C ALA A 421 -23.18 -40.50 -5.12
N ALA A 422 -23.09 -39.16 -5.14
CA ALA A 422 -23.01 -38.36 -6.37
C ALA A 422 -21.68 -38.59 -7.13
N LYS A 423 -20.56 -38.72 -6.40
CA LYS A 423 -19.24 -39.00 -6.99
C LYS A 423 -19.18 -40.36 -7.70
N LYS A 424 -19.89 -41.37 -7.19
CA LYS A 424 -20.02 -42.69 -7.86
C LYS A 424 -20.82 -42.64 -9.16
N GLN A 425 -21.59 -41.59 -9.40
CA GLN A 425 -22.42 -41.41 -10.59
C GLN A 425 -21.83 -40.43 -11.62
N GLY A 426 -20.67 -39.83 -11.34
CA GLY A 426 -19.90 -39.04 -12.33
C GLY A 426 -20.46 -37.64 -12.67
N LEU A 427 -21.23 -37.00 -11.79
CA LEU A 427 -21.67 -35.61 -11.98
C LEU A 427 -20.67 -34.58 -11.41
N LEU A 428 -20.45 -33.47 -12.15
CA LEU A 428 -19.59 -32.35 -11.76
C LEU A 428 -20.28 -31.35 -10.79
N PRO A 429 -19.54 -30.66 -9.90
CA PRO A 429 -20.07 -29.89 -8.76
C PRO A 429 -20.82 -28.58 -9.09
N GLY A 430 -21.01 -28.24 -10.37
CA GLY A 430 -21.80 -27.06 -10.79
C GLY A 430 -23.31 -27.29 -10.90
N THR A 431 -23.80 -28.53 -10.76
CA THR A 431 -25.23 -28.87 -10.90
C THR A 431 -26.01 -28.89 -9.58
N PHE A 432 -25.36 -28.70 -8.42
CA PHE A 432 -26.02 -28.83 -7.11
C PHE A 432 -26.66 -27.55 -6.55
N VAL A 433 -26.19 -26.35 -6.95
CA VAL A 433 -26.76 -25.08 -6.43
C VAL A 433 -28.19 -24.86 -6.93
N THR A 434 -28.47 -25.22 -8.19
CA THR A 434 -29.77 -24.97 -8.83
C THR A 434 -30.89 -25.94 -8.43
N LEU A 435 -30.57 -27.11 -7.87
CA LEU A 435 -31.56 -28.10 -7.41
C LEU A 435 -31.96 -27.90 -5.94
N ALA A 436 -31.04 -27.41 -5.09
CA ALA A 436 -31.36 -27.04 -3.71
C ALA A 436 -32.23 -25.76 -3.64
N GLU A 437 -31.96 -24.78 -4.50
CA GLU A 437 -32.76 -23.54 -4.58
C GLU A 437 -34.20 -23.79 -5.10
N LYS A 438 -34.41 -24.83 -5.92
CA LYS A 438 -35.75 -25.21 -6.39
C LYS A 438 -36.62 -25.90 -5.33
N LYS A 439 -36.04 -26.59 -4.34
CA LYS A 439 -36.81 -27.17 -3.23
C LYS A 439 -37.15 -26.14 -2.15
N VAL A 440 -36.24 -25.22 -1.84
CA VAL A 440 -36.48 -24.18 -0.84
C VAL A 440 -37.51 -23.14 -1.30
N LYS A 441 -37.63 -22.89 -2.62
CA LYS A 441 -38.70 -22.05 -3.18
C LYS A 441 -40.07 -22.74 -3.31
N ALA A 442 -40.12 -24.07 -3.29
CA ALA A 442 -41.38 -24.81 -3.46
C ALA A 442 -42.20 -24.97 -2.16
N GLU A 443 -41.62 -24.69 -0.99
CA GLU A 443 -42.29 -24.86 0.32
C GLU A 443 -42.76 -23.56 0.98
N LYS A 444 -42.71 -22.41 0.29
CA LYS A 444 -43.05 -21.09 0.88
C LYS A 444 -44.19 -20.31 0.23
N GLU A 445 -45.03 -20.93 -0.58
CA GLU A 445 -46.23 -20.27 -1.13
C GLU A 445 -47.53 -20.99 -0.73
N LEU A 446 -48.29 -20.33 0.14
CA LEU A 446 -49.74 -20.47 0.29
C LEU A 446 -50.38 -19.06 0.20
N PRO A 447 -51.62 -18.93 -0.32
CA PRO A 447 -51.98 -17.82 -1.22
C PRO A 447 -52.94 -16.81 -0.59
N VAL A 448 -52.86 -15.52 -0.96
CA VAL A 448 -53.97 -14.56 -0.80
C VAL A 448 -54.01 -13.49 -1.93
N GLU A 449 -55.09 -13.58 -2.70
CA GLU A 449 -55.96 -12.58 -3.36
C GLU A 449 -55.49 -11.47 -4.32
N GLU A 450 -56.34 -11.33 -5.35
CA GLU A 450 -56.37 -10.45 -6.51
C GLU A 450 -56.62 -8.96 -6.18
N GLY A 451 -56.05 -8.06 -6.99
CA GLY A 451 -56.45 -6.65 -6.93
C GLY A 451 -55.76 -5.67 -7.89
N ARG A 452 -56.40 -5.43 -9.04
CA ARG A 452 -56.48 -4.15 -9.80
C ARG A 452 -55.23 -3.57 -10.50
N ALA A 453 -55.31 -3.57 -11.84
CA ALA A 453 -54.49 -2.78 -12.75
C ALA A 453 -55.02 -1.33 -12.91
N VAL A 454 -54.11 -0.35 -13.03
CA VAL A 454 -54.40 1.04 -13.43
C VAL A 454 -53.53 1.41 -14.65
N LYS A 455 -54.18 1.96 -15.69
CA LYS A 455 -53.60 2.46 -16.96
C LYS A 455 -53.03 3.88 -16.82
N ALA A 456 -51.95 4.18 -17.54
CA ALA A 456 -51.48 5.56 -17.81
C ALA A 456 -51.87 6.00 -19.25
N PRO A 457 -52.16 7.29 -19.52
CA PRO A 457 -52.51 7.78 -20.85
C PRO A 457 -51.31 8.32 -21.66
N ALA A 458 -51.49 8.33 -22.99
CA ALA A 458 -50.51 8.67 -24.02
C ALA A 458 -50.44 10.17 -24.34
N GLU A 459 -49.24 10.67 -24.63
CA GLU A 459 -48.96 12.00 -25.20
C GLU A 459 -48.80 11.94 -26.73
N VAL A 460 -49.34 12.95 -27.41
CA VAL A 460 -49.32 13.14 -28.87
C VAL A 460 -48.06 13.95 -29.25
N LYS A 461 -47.27 13.46 -30.21
CA LYS A 461 -46.16 14.21 -30.85
C LYS A 461 -46.64 14.87 -32.13
N GLU A 462 -46.46 16.19 -32.25
CA GLU A 462 -46.58 16.93 -33.52
C GLU A 462 -45.35 16.66 -34.41
N GLU A 463 -45.56 16.34 -35.68
CA GLU A 463 -44.50 16.15 -36.67
C GLU A 463 -44.20 17.46 -37.43
N MET A 464 -42.92 17.77 -37.63
CA MET A 464 -42.45 18.93 -38.39
C MET A 464 -42.76 18.83 -39.90
N PRO A 465 -43.01 19.97 -40.60
CA PRO A 465 -43.38 19.99 -42.02
C PRO A 465 -42.31 19.44 -42.97
N VAL A 466 -42.76 18.84 -44.07
CA VAL A 466 -41.94 18.09 -45.05
C VAL A 466 -40.89 18.96 -45.76
N GLU A 467 -41.10 20.28 -45.89
CA GLU A 467 -40.16 21.19 -46.56
C GLU A 467 -38.85 21.39 -45.77
N GLU A 468 -38.94 21.42 -44.43
CA GLU A 468 -37.78 21.63 -43.55
C GLU A 468 -36.86 20.40 -43.53
N LYS A 469 -37.47 19.20 -43.56
CA LYS A 469 -36.74 17.92 -43.72
C LYS A 469 -36.00 17.83 -45.06
N LEU A 470 -36.51 18.48 -46.11
CA LEU A 470 -35.88 18.47 -47.44
C LEU A 470 -34.67 19.41 -47.50
N GLU A 471 -34.71 20.55 -46.81
CA GLU A 471 -33.56 21.46 -46.71
C GLU A 471 -32.45 20.90 -45.80
N GLU A 472 -32.83 20.22 -44.72
CA GLU A 472 -31.87 19.58 -43.82
C GLU A 472 -31.11 18.46 -44.53
N LYS A 473 -31.81 17.64 -45.33
CA LYS A 473 -31.20 16.59 -46.15
C LYS A 473 -30.27 17.14 -47.23
N LYS A 474 -30.61 18.29 -47.83
CA LYS A 474 -29.72 18.99 -48.79
C LYS A 474 -28.47 19.55 -48.11
N ARG A 475 -28.58 20.03 -46.86
CA ARG A 475 -27.43 20.49 -46.06
C ARG A 475 -26.52 19.34 -45.64
N GLU A 476 -27.08 18.18 -45.30
CA GLU A 476 -26.30 16.98 -44.98
C GLU A 476 -25.57 16.41 -46.20
N GLU A 477 -26.22 16.36 -47.37
CA GLU A 477 -25.56 15.92 -48.62
C GLU A 477 -24.45 16.90 -49.06
N ALA A 478 -24.61 18.20 -48.81
CA ALA A 478 -23.56 19.19 -49.07
C ALA A 478 -22.36 19.01 -48.11
N LYS A 479 -22.61 18.75 -46.82
CA LYS A 479 -21.55 18.46 -45.84
C LYS A 479 -20.80 17.17 -46.17
N LYS A 480 -21.49 16.10 -46.57
CA LYS A 480 -20.85 14.84 -46.98
C LYS A 480 -19.95 15.01 -48.20
N LYS A 481 -20.40 15.77 -49.21
CA LYS A 481 -19.57 16.07 -50.40
C LYS A 481 -18.37 16.96 -50.08
N GLU A 482 -18.47 17.83 -49.07
CA GLU A 482 -17.35 18.64 -48.58
C GLU A 482 -16.35 17.81 -47.77
N GLU A 483 -16.83 16.85 -46.98
CA GLU A 483 -15.99 15.88 -46.25
C GLU A 483 -15.29 14.90 -47.20
N GLU A 484 -15.98 14.34 -48.20
CA GLU A 484 -15.36 13.47 -49.22
C GLU A 484 -14.28 14.22 -50.02
N LYS A 485 -14.50 15.50 -50.34
CA LYS A 485 -13.46 16.34 -50.97
C LYS A 485 -12.27 16.60 -50.06
N LYS A 486 -12.50 16.85 -48.76
CA LYS A 486 -11.43 17.05 -47.77
C LYS A 486 -10.66 15.75 -47.49
N GLU A 487 -11.31 14.60 -47.65
CA GLU A 487 -10.70 13.28 -47.52
C GLU A 487 -9.87 12.92 -48.76
N GLU A 488 -10.36 13.21 -49.97
CA GLU A 488 -9.57 13.08 -51.21
C GLU A 488 -8.36 14.05 -51.27
N GLU A 489 -8.46 15.25 -50.69
CA GLU A 489 -7.32 16.18 -50.55
C GLU A 489 -6.30 15.72 -49.51
N ARG A 490 -6.74 15.05 -48.42
CA ARG A 490 -5.86 14.46 -47.41
C ARG A 490 -5.01 13.31 -47.94
N VAL A 491 -5.48 12.57 -48.95
CA VAL A 491 -4.75 11.43 -49.52
C VAL A 491 -3.55 11.85 -50.40
N LYS A 492 -3.45 13.13 -50.81
CA LYS A 492 -2.41 13.61 -51.74
C LYS A 492 -1.24 14.38 -51.12
N THR A 493 -1.12 14.40 -49.80
CA THR A 493 0.07 14.98 -49.16
C THR A 493 1.11 13.89 -48.91
N GLU A 494 2.23 13.95 -49.64
CA GLU A 494 3.37 13.07 -49.43
C GLU A 494 3.89 13.23 -47.99
N TYR A 495 3.85 12.13 -47.25
CA TYR A 495 4.24 12.06 -45.86
C TYR A 495 5.74 12.37 -45.70
N ALA A 496 6.06 13.31 -44.82
CA ALA A 496 7.40 13.42 -44.24
C ALA A 496 7.67 12.14 -43.44
N LYS A 497 8.85 11.53 -43.67
CA LYS A 497 9.31 10.23 -43.18
C LYS A 497 8.61 9.75 -41.90
N THR A 498 7.77 8.74 -42.08
CA THR A 498 7.26 7.88 -41.02
C THR A 498 8.43 7.46 -40.14
N TRP A 499 8.29 7.60 -38.83
CA TRP A 499 9.23 7.01 -37.89
C TRP A 499 9.13 5.49 -38.08
N GLU A 500 10.11 4.91 -38.76
CA GLU A 500 10.26 3.47 -38.82
C GLU A 500 10.66 3.02 -37.43
N VAL A 501 9.80 2.24 -36.79
CA VAL A 501 10.17 1.44 -35.62
C VAL A 501 11.48 0.74 -35.99
N PRO A 502 12.56 0.84 -35.19
CA PRO A 502 13.74 0.05 -35.45
C PRO A 502 13.26 -1.40 -35.61
N GLU A 503 13.44 -1.98 -36.80
CA GLU A 503 13.18 -3.40 -36.97
C GLU A 503 13.99 -4.10 -35.89
N ASP A 504 13.28 -4.72 -34.95
CA ASP A 504 13.87 -5.63 -34.00
C ASP A 504 14.42 -6.79 -34.84
N THR A 505 15.70 -6.66 -35.18
CA THR A 505 16.44 -7.62 -36.02
C THR A 505 16.91 -8.82 -35.19
N VAL A 506 16.22 -9.12 -34.10
CA VAL A 506 16.31 -10.40 -33.39
C VAL A 506 15.14 -11.27 -33.85
N GLY A 507 15.37 -11.92 -34.99
CA GLY A 507 14.42 -12.81 -35.63
C GLY A 507 14.05 -14.05 -34.82
N GLU A 508 12.80 -14.46 -35.06
CA GLU A 508 12.27 -15.83 -34.97
C GLU A 508 11.93 -16.46 -33.61
N PHE A 509 11.40 -15.71 -32.64
CA PHE A 509 10.60 -16.38 -31.59
C PHE A 509 9.15 -16.59 -32.05
N LYS A 510 8.80 -17.82 -32.43
CA LYS A 510 7.42 -18.21 -32.75
C LYS A 510 6.63 -18.34 -31.44
N TYR A 511 5.89 -17.31 -31.08
CA TYR A 511 4.91 -17.41 -29.99
C TYR A 511 3.87 -18.50 -30.32
N PRO A 512 3.57 -19.42 -29.39
CA PRO A 512 2.41 -20.30 -29.55
C PRO A 512 1.16 -19.41 -29.66
N LYS A 513 0.32 -19.65 -30.67
CA LYS A 513 -0.96 -18.95 -30.85
C LYS A 513 -2.09 -19.94 -30.71
N GLU A 514 -3.15 -19.55 -30.01
CA GLU A 514 -4.37 -20.33 -29.84
C GLU A 514 -5.55 -19.54 -30.42
N LYS A 515 -6.52 -20.23 -31.02
CA LYS A 515 -7.76 -19.59 -31.48
C LYS A 515 -8.76 -19.60 -30.33
N LYS A 516 -9.18 -18.42 -29.88
CA LYS A 516 -10.26 -18.25 -28.89
C LYS A 516 -11.41 -17.46 -29.52
N GLU A 517 -12.62 -17.78 -29.08
CA GLU A 517 -13.81 -17.02 -29.45
C GLU A 517 -13.83 -15.72 -28.64
N ASP A 518 -13.96 -14.59 -29.33
CA ASP A 518 -14.24 -13.33 -28.66
C ASP A 518 -15.70 -13.28 -28.18
N PHE A 519 -16.02 -12.25 -27.40
CA PHE A 519 -17.38 -12.00 -26.89
C PHE A 519 -18.46 -11.92 -27.99
N SER A 520 -18.08 -11.69 -29.25
CA SER A 520 -19.00 -11.62 -30.39
C SER A 520 -19.19 -12.96 -31.12
N GLY A 521 -18.58 -14.05 -30.64
CA GLY A 521 -18.63 -15.37 -31.26
C GLY A 521 -17.72 -15.50 -32.48
N LYS A 522 -16.76 -14.59 -32.66
CA LYS A 522 -15.80 -14.62 -33.76
C LYS A 522 -14.49 -15.23 -33.26
N GLN A 523 -13.93 -16.17 -34.01
CA GLN A 523 -12.64 -16.76 -33.66
C GLN A 523 -11.49 -15.80 -33.99
N VAL A 524 -10.68 -15.51 -32.97
CA VAL A 524 -9.51 -14.64 -33.04
C VAL A 524 -8.27 -15.39 -32.53
N GLU A 525 -7.13 -15.21 -33.20
CA GLU A 525 -5.86 -15.78 -32.74
C GLU A 525 -5.29 -14.93 -31.60
N VAL A 526 -5.11 -15.56 -30.44
CA VAL A 526 -4.49 -14.98 -29.24
C VAL A 526 -3.20 -15.72 -28.91
N LEU A 527 -2.32 -15.08 -28.12
CA LEU A 527 -1.08 -15.71 -27.65
C LEU A 527 -1.43 -16.85 -26.67
N GLY A 528 -0.85 -18.03 -26.88
CA GLY A 528 -0.93 -19.17 -25.99
C GLY A 528 -0.08 -18.99 -24.72
N ALA A 529 -0.24 -19.89 -23.75
CA ALA A 529 0.48 -19.82 -22.48
C ALA A 529 2.01 -19.89 -22.68
N SER A 530 2.74 -18.96 -22.06
CA SER A 530 4.22 -18.88 -22.11
C SER A 530 4.90 -19.43 -20.85
N TYR A 531 4.21 -20.23 -20.04
CA TYR A 531 4.72 -20.82 -18.79
C TYR A 531 4.76 -22.36 -18.87
N GLU A 532 5.74 -22.98 -18.22
CA GLU A 532 5.79 -24.43 -18.02
C GLU A 532 5.00 -24.79 -16.76
N GLY A 533 3.94 -25.59 -16.89
CA GLY A 533 3.18 -26.08 -15.75
C GLY A 533 3.87 -27.26 -15.06
N GLY A 534 4.17 -27.14 -13.77
CA GLY A 534 4.70 -28.24 -12.95
C GLY A 534 5.18 -27.76 -11.57
N LYS A 535 5.26 -28.68 -10.59
CA LYS A 535 5.95 -28.43 -9.31
C LYS A 535 7.45 -28.69 -9.52
N PRO A 536 8.36 -27.78 -9.13
CA PRO A 536 9.79 -28.04 -9.21
C PRO A 536 10.16 -29.04 -8.10
N GLU A 537 10.52 -30.26 -8.47
CA GLU A 537 10.95 -31.30 -7.50
C GLU A 537 12.44 -31.20 -7.13
N ASP A 538 13.20 -30.30 -7.75
CA ASP A 538 14.64 -30.08 -7.48
C ASP A 538 15.02 -28.58 -7.41
N LYS A 539 16.18 -28.29 -6.79
CA LYS A 539 16.81 -26.94 -6.78
C LYS A 539 17.21 -26.57 -8.22
N GLU A 540 16.34 -25.86 -8.93
CA GLU A 540 16.61 -25.45 -10.30
C GLU A 540 17.70 -24.36 -10.36
N ASP A 541 18.92 -24.76 -10.76
CA ASP A 541 19.95 -23.83 -11.19
C ASP A 541 19.66 -23.42 -12.65
N TRP A 542 18.85 -22.38 -12.83
CA TRP A 542 18.40 -21.86 -14.14
C TRP A 542 19.56 -21.59 -15.11
N ARG A 543 20.77 -21.38 -14.58
CA ARG A 543 22.00 -21.21 -15.37
C ARG A 543 22.39 -22.46 -16.15
N GLN A 544 22.02 -23.65 -15.68
CA GLN A 544 22.30 -24.90 -16.39
C GLN A 544 21.39 -25.13 -17.60
N LYS A 545 20.26 -24.39 -17.69
CA LYS A 545 19.31 -24.47 -18.79
C LYS A 545 19.64 -23.52 -19.96
N LEU A 546 20.60 -22.60 -19.79
CA LEU A 546 20.97 -21.59 -20.78
C LEU A 546 22.42 -21.81 -21.23
N LYS A 547 22.63 -21.86 -22.54
CA LYS A 547 23.90 -22.34 -23.11
C LYS A 547 24.93 -21.23 -23.31
N ASN A 548 24.49 -19.98 -23.42
CA ASN A 548 25.36 -18.85 -23.73
C ASN A 548 24.94 -17.55 -23.01
N LYS A 549 25.85 -16.57 -23.01
CA LYS A 549 25.69 -15.29 -22.30
C LYS A 549 24.51 -14.48 -22.82
N ASP A 550 24.22 -14.54 -24.11
CA ASP A 550 23.13 -13.79 -24.72
C ASP A 550 21.76 -14.37 -24.34
N GLU A 551 21.61 -15.69 -24.26
CA GLU A 551 20.42 -16.36 -23.70
C GLU A 551 20.21 -15.98 -22.23
N MET A 552 21.27 -15.86 -21.43
CA MET A 552 21.18 -15.42 -20.04
C MET A 552 20.74 -13.96 -19.90
N VAL A 553 21.29 -13.06 -20.73
CA VAL A 553 20.91 -11.64 -20.72
C VAL A 553 19.48 -11.47 -21.21
N GLN A 554 19.06 -12.25 -22.20
CA GLN A 554 17.69 -12.23 -22.71
C GLN A 554 16.70 -12.79 -21.67
N TYR A 555 17.07 -13.88 -20.98
CA TYR A 555 16.28 -14.44 -19.88
C TYR A 555 16.10 -13.42 -18.76
N LEU A 556 17.16 -12.72 -18.33
CA LEU A 556 17.07 -11.68 -17.30
C LEU A 556 16.22 -10.47 -17.72
N LYS A 557 16.22 -10.12 -19.01
CA LYS A 557 15.42 -9.01 -19.55
C LYS A 557 13.94 -9.33 -19.71
N THR A 558 13.60 -10.61 -19.91
CA THR A 558 12.22 -11.07 -20.22
C THR A 558 11.54 -11.79 -19.06
N ALA A 559 12.30 -12.27 -18.08
CA ALA A 559 11.78 -12.96 -16.91
C ALA A 559 11.15 -12.00 -15.90
N LEU A 560 10.02 -11.39 -16.25
CA LEU A 560 9.04 -10.96 -15.27
C LEU A 560 8.32 -12.21 -14.75
N ARG A 561 8.94 -12.95 -13.81
CA ARG A 561 8.28 -14.10 -13.19
C ARG A 561 7.37 -13.66 -12.05
N TYR A 562 6.10 -13.47 -12.39
CA TYR A 562 5.01 -13.77 -11.47
C TYR A 562 4.96 -15.28 -11.26
N TRP A 563 5.05 -15.76 -10.02
CA TRP A 563 4.77 -17.15 -9.70
C TRP A 563 3.28 -17.28 -9.41
N TYR A 564 2.53 -17.91 -10.31
CA TYR A 564 1.25 -18.49 -9.96
C TYR A 564 1.48 -19.93 -9.50
N SER A 565 1.29 -20.19 -8.22
CA SER A 565 1.16 -21.53 -7.65
C SER A 565 -0.11 -21.56 -6.82
N THR A 566 -0.92 -22.60 -6.97
CA THR A 566 -2.08 -22.83 -6.08
C THR A 566 -1.67 -23.10 -4.64
N ASP A 567 -0.37 -23.36 -4.39
CA ASP A 567 0.17 -23.84 -3.13
C ASP A 567 1.19 -22.87 -2.50
N TRP A 568 1.34 -21.63 -2.99
CA TRP A 568 2.17 -20.60 -2.35
C TRP A 568 1.56 -19.21 -2.43
N TYR A 569 1.54 -18.48 -1.30
CA TYR A 569 0.90 -17.19 -1.15
C TYR A 569 1.84 -16.05 -1.56
N GLY A 570 1.50 -15.39 -2.68
CA GLY A 570 2.08 -14.15 -3.17
C GLY A 570 1.12 -13.50 -4.19
N SER A 571 0.76 -12.25 -3.95
CA SER A 571 -0.08 -11.33 -4.76
C SER A 571 -1.46 -11.82 -5.25
N GLU A 572 -2.50 -11.27 -4.62
CA GLU A 572 -3.88 -11.06 -5.10
C GLU A 572 -4.66 -12.23 -5.76
N LYS A 573 -5.55 -12.85 -4.98
CA LYS A 573 -6.67 -13.64 -5.52
C LYS A 573 -7.71 -12.70 -6.15
N ARG A 574 -7.75 -12.60 -7.48
CA ARG A 574 -8.95 -12.10 -8.17
C ARG A 574 -10.08 -13.13 -8.02
N LYS A 575 -11.26 -12.69 -7.56
CA LYS A 575 -12.47 -13.52 -7.43
C LYS A 575 -13.11 -13.92 -8.77
N THR A 576 -12.61 -13.39 -9.88
CA THR A 576 -13.12 -13.66 -11.22
C THR A 576 -11.93 -13.74 -12.19
N PRO A 577 -11.71 -14.88 -12.87
CA PRO A 577 -10.75 -14.99 -13.97
C PRO A 577 -11.18 -14.08 -15.12
N ALA A 578 -10.21 -13.44 -15.80
CA ALA A 578 -10.43 -12.65 -17.01
C ALA A 578 -10.77 -13.53 -18.22
#